data_AF-A0A7R8UI99-F1
#
_entry.id   AF-A0A7R8UI99-F1
#
_cell.length_a   1.000
_cell.length_b   1.000
_cell.length_c   1.000
_cell.angle_alpha   90.00
_cell.angle_beta   90.00
_cell.angle_gamma   90.00
#
_symmetry.space_group_name_H-M   'P 1'
#
loop_
_entity.id
_entity.type
_entity.pdbx_description
1 polymer ?
#
loop_
_entity_poly.entity_id
_entity_poly.type
_entity_poly.pdbx_seq_one_letter_code
_entity_poly.pdbx_strand_id
1 'polypeptide(L)'
;MTDDERREVFEAYWNLGDTAKQKEFIHNCTTEIKPKYRYVPEGGQRPRRNHNAALFFNPGDRCIRVCKKFFRNTLSVNDRPIRTFFAKRDKVEVCAMAEDRRENHGNQPKMSEAVRNIIKDHINRIPKIEIHYIRKNTTKHYIQGGRITDVCNDYVSERNNVTFTNFNSPG
;
A
#
# COMPACT_ATOMS: atom_id res chain seq x y z
N MET A 1 9.72 -24.00 -20.18
CA MET A 1 9.63 -23.83 -18.73
C MET A 1 8.62 -24.83 -18.21
N THR A 2 9.05 -25.78 -17.38
CA THR A 2 8.19 -26.84 -16.81
C THR A 2 7.37 -26.30 -15.64
N ASP A 3 6.42 -27.09 -15.14
CA ASP A 3 5.60 -26.67 -14.00
C ASP A 3 6.40 -26.57 -12.69
N ASP A 4 7.34 -27.51 -12.48
CA ASP A 4 8.26 -27.45 -11.33
C ASP A 4 9.14 -26.21 -11.36
N GLU A 5 9.71 -25.85 -12.52
CA GLU A 5 10.49 -24.61 -12.67
C GLU A 5 9.64 -23.36 -12.39
N ARG A 6 8.34 -23.39 -12.75
CA ARG A 6 7.41 -22.29 -12.44
C ARG A 6 7.19 -22.19 -10.95
N ARG A 7 7.02 -23.32 -10.27
CA ARG A 7 6.85 -23.38 -8.82
C ARG A 7 8.11 -22.89 -8.09
N GLU A 8 9.30 -23.28 -8.53
CA GLU A 8 10.56 -22.78 -7.97
C GLU A 8 10.68 -21.27 -8.08
N VAL A 9 10.41 -20.70 -9.27
CA VAL A 9 10.44 -19.24 -9.49
C VAL A 9 9.39 -18.54 -8.62
N PHE A 10 8.19 -19.13 -8.49
CA PHE A 10 7.13 -18.60 -7.65
C PHE A 10 7.55 -18.58 -6.17
N GLU A 11 8.03 -19.71 -5.65
CA GLU A 11 8.51 -19.84 -4.27
C GLU A 11 9.67 -18.88 -4.01
N ALA A 12 10.65 -18.81 -4.92
CA ALA A 12 11.77 -17.88 -4.81
C ALA A 12 11.33 -16.43 -4.71
N TYR A 13 10.30 -16.02 -5.45
CA TYR A 13 9.76 -14.66 -5.41
C TYR A 13 8.99 -14.36 -4.11
N TRP A 14 8.13 -15.27 -3.66
CA TRP A 14 7.28 -15.05 -2.48
C TRP A 14 8.03 -15.23 -1.16
N ASN A 15 9.03 -16.12 -1.11
CA ASN A 15 9.89 -16.32 0.06
C ASN A 15 10.77 -15.10 0.37
N LEU A 16 10.91 -14.13 -0.54
CA LEU A 16 11.64 -12.88 -0.26
C LEU A 16 11.00 -12.08 0.88
N GLY A 17 9.67 -12.18 1.07
CA GLY A 17 8.91 -11.55 2.17
C GLY A 17 8.91 -10.02 2.21
N ASP A 18 9.75 -9.35 1.41
CA ASP A 18 9.96 -7.91 1.39
C ASP A 18 9.61 -7.32 0.02
N THR A 19 8.84 -6.24 0.04
CA THR A 19 8.41 -5.51 -1.16
C THR A 19 9.59 -4.88 -1.91
N ALA A 20 10.68 -4.49 -1.23
CA ALA A 20 11.88 -3.98 -1.89
C ALA A 20 12.57 -5.09 -2.69
N LYS A 21 12.84 -6.22 -2.03
CA LYS A 21 13.44 -7.42 -2.67
C LYS A 21 12.60 -7.96 -3.83
N GLN A 22 11.27 -7.95 -3.71
CA GLN A 22 10.39 -8.34 -4.80
C GLN A 22 10.50 -7.42 -6.02
N LYS A 23 10.67 -6.10 -5.82
CA LYS A 23 10.92 -5.16 -6.93
C LYS A 23 12.28 -5.42 -7.57
N GLU A 24 13.30 -5.72 -6.77
CA GLU A 24 14.63 -6.10 -7.24
C GLU A 24 14.60 -7.40 -8.06
N PHE A 25 13.84 -8.39 -7.62
CA PHE A 25 13.62 -9.61 -8.39
C PHE A 25 13.02 -9.31 -9.77
N ILE A 26 11.99 -8.46 -9.82
CA ILE A 26 11.37 -8.02 -11.08
C ILE A 26 12.39 -7.25 -11.94
N HIS A 27 13.23 -6.40 -11.33
CA HIS A 27 14.30 -5.68 -12.02
C HIS A 27 15.26 -6.64 -12.71
N ASN A 28 15.76 -7.64 -11.98
CA ASN A 28 16.74 -8.60 -12.50
C ASN A 28 16.14 -9.50 -13.60
N CYS A 29 14.84 -9.72 -13.56
CA CYS A 29 14.08 -10.44 -14.59
C CYS A 29 13.71 -9.57 -15.81
N THR A 30 14.15 -8.31 -15.88
CA THR A 30 13.69 -7.35 -16.88
C THR A 30 14.85 -6.65 -17.58
N THR A 31 14.81 -6.58 -18.91
CA THR A 31 15.76 -5.76 -19.70
C THR A 31 15.05 -4.77 -20.62
N GLU A 32 15.68 -3.61 -20.82
CA GLU A 32 15.18 -2.62 -21.78
C GLU A 32 15.33 -3.11 -23.21
N ILE A 33 14.27 -2.94 -24.01
CA ILE A 33 14.38 -3.04 -25.46
C ILE A 33 14.35 -1.63 -26.03
N LYS A 34 15.50 -1.14 -26.47
CA LYS A 34 15.58 0.10 -27.27
C LYS A 34 15.31 -0.25 -28.74
N PRO A 35 14.17 0.16 -29.32
CA PRO A 35 13.89 -0.14 -30.73
C PRO A 35 14.89 0.61 -31.61
N LYS A 36 15.46 -0.09 -32.61
CA LYS A 36 16.44 0.47 -33.56
C LYS A 36 15.84 1.62 -34.40
N TYR A 37 14.56 1.51 -34.74
CA TYR A 37 13.82 2.51 -35.50
C TYR A 37 12.50 2.82 -34.81
N ARG A 38 12.09 4.09 -34.86
CA ARG A 38 10.78 4.54 -34.39
C ARG A 38 10.18 5.45 -35.45
N TYR A 39 9.00 5.08 -35.94
CA TYR A 39 8.19 5.99 -36.72
C TYR A 39 7.53 7.01 -35.79
N VAL A 40 7.79 8.29 -36.02
CA VAL A 40 7.08 9.41 -35.39
C VAL A 40 6.34 10.11 -36.52
N PRO A 41 4.99 10.07 -36.54
CA PRO A 41 4.23 10.82 -37.55
C PRO A 41 4.54 12.32 -37.45
N GLU A 42 4.62 13.03 -38.58
CA GLU A 42 4.72 14.50 -38.58
C GLU A 42 3.54 15.12 -37.80
N GLY A 43 3.85 16.02 -36.87
CA GLY A 43 2.88 16.61 -35.93
C GLY A 43 2.46 15.70 -34.77
N GLY A 44 3.00 14.49 -34.66
CA GLY A 44 2.62 13.51 -33.64
C GLY A 44 3.15 13.84 -32.23
N GLN A 45 2.32 14.45 -31.39
CA GLN A 45 2.58 14.66 -29.95
C GLN A 45 2.54 13.38 -29.09
N ARG A 46 2.59 12.18 -29.68
CA ARG A 46 2.42 10.94 -28.90
C ARG A 46 3.65 10.71 -28.02
N PRO A 47 3.49 10.74 -26.67
CA PRO A 47 4.61 10.52 -25.78
C PRO A 47 5.21 9.13 -26.04
N ARG A 48 6.53 9.03 -25.81
CA ARG A 48 7.25 7.76 -25.95
C ARG A 48 6.56 6.71 -25.09
N ARG A 49 6.21 5.55 -25.67
CA ARG A 49 5.85 4.37 -24.87
C ARG A 49 7.12 3.94 -24.15
N ASN A 50 7.31 4.38 -22.91
CA ASN A 50 8.53 4.17 -22.13
C ASN A 50 8.73 2.72 -21.63
N HIS A 51 8.01 1.74 -22.19
CA HIS A 51 7.82 0.43 -21.56
C HIS A 51 8.02 -0.76 -22.50
N ASN A 52 8.86 -0.61 -23.54
CA ASN A 52 9.32 -1.78 -24.30
C ASN A 52 10.39 -2.49 -23.48
N ALA A 53 10.00 -3.58 -22.85
CA ALA A 53 10.88 -4.39 -22.04
C ALA A 53 10.69 -5.87 -22.35
N ALA A 54 11.80 -6.61 -22.31
CA ALA A 54 11.78 -8.06 -22.34
C ALA A 54 11.79 -8.57 -20.90
N LEU A 55 11.00 -9.60 -20.66
CA LEU A 55 10.88 -10.28 -19.37
C LEU A 55 11.50 -11.67 -19.50
N PHE A 56 12.21 -12.08 -18.47
CA PHE A 56 12.92 -13.35 -18.42
C PHE A 56 12.70 -14.03 -17.07
N PHE A 57 12.86 -15.34 -17.06
CA PHE A 57 13.05 -16.11 -15.83
C PHE A 57 14.34 -16.89 -15.95
N ASN A 58 15.03 -17.02 -14.82
CA ASN A 58 16.29 -17.75 -14.72
C ASN A 58 16.15 -18.96 -13.79
N PRO A 59 15.39 -20.01 -14.17
CA PRO A 59 15.37 -21.26 -13.40
C PRO A 59 16.71 -21.99 -13.58
N GLY A 60 17.52 -22.01 -12.53
CA GLY A 60 18.90 -22.52 -12.57
C GLY A 60 19.77 -21.71 -13.53
N ASP A 61 20.50 -22.40 -14.42
CA ASP A 61 21.47 -21.78 -15.33
C ASP A 61 20.89 -21.33 -16.69
N ARG A 62 19.57 -21.44 -16.89
CA ARG A 62 18.92 -21.10 -18.17
C ARG A 62 18.19 -19.78 -18.07
N CYS A 63 18.43 -18.88 -19.03
CA CYS A 63 17.66 -17.63 -19.17
C CYS A 63 16.56 -17.82 -20.22
N ILE A 64 15.30 -17.82 -19.77
CA ILE A 64 14.13 -18.07 -20.61
C ILE A 64 13.35 -16.78 -20.80
N ARG A 65 13.23 -16.30 -22.05
CA ARG A 65 12.38 -15.15 -22.38
C ARG A 65 10.90 -15.53 -22.30
N VAL A 66 10.12 -14.71 -21.60
CA VAL A 66 8.68 -14.93 -21.41
C VAL A 66 7.85 -13.70 -21.81
N CYS A 67 6.59 -13.93 -22.15
CA CYS A 67 5.64 -12.85 -22.37
C CYS A 67 5.12 -12.29 -21.05
N LYS A 68 4.57 -11.07 -21.10
CA LYS A 68 4.02 -10.38 -19.91
C LYS A 68 2.91 -11.17 -19.21
N LYS A 69 2.04 -11.84 -19.97
CA LYS A 69 0.95 -12.66 -19.42
C LYS A 69 1.52 -13.85 -18.64
N PHE A 70 2.52 -14.53 -19.20
CA PHE A 70 3.17 -15.65 -18.56
C PHE A 70 3.90 -15.24 -17.28
N PHE A 71 4.60 -14.09 -17.31
CA PHE A 71 5.28 -13.54 -16.13
C PHE A 71 4.30 -13.23 -14.98
N ARG A 72 3.19 -12.53 -15.25
CA ARG A 72 2.14 -12.26 -14.25
C ARG A 72 1.54 -13.55 -13.68
N ASN A 73 1.24 -14.50 -14.55
CA ASN A 73 0.60 -15.75 -14.13
C ASN A 73 1.56 -16.65 -13.35
N THR A 74 2.86 -16.59 -13.62
CA THR A 74 3.87 -17.39 -12.90
C THR A 74 4.13 -16.84 -11.52
N LEU A 75 4.20 -15.51 -11.36
CA LEU A 75 4.40 -14.89 -10.04
C LEU A 75 3.08 -14.66 -9.29
N SER A 76 1.92 -14.92 -9.91
CA SER A 76 0.58 -14.55 -9.40
C SER A 76 0.47 -13.08 -8.99
N VAL A 77 1.02 -12.18 -9.79
CA VAL A 77 1.03 -10.74 -9.52
C VAL A 77 0.14 -9.94 -10.48
N ASN A 78 -0.30 -8.79 -9.98
CA ASN A 78 -1.01 -7.82 -10.81
C ASN A 78 -0.07 -7.06 -11.78
N ASP A 79 -0.63 -6.24 -12.66
CA ASP A 79 0.13 -5.46 -13.65
C ASP A 79 0.89 -4.33 -12.96
N ARG A 80 0.33 -3.90 -11.84
CA ARG A 80 0.71 -2.68 -11.13
C ARG A 80 2.18 -2.71 -10.69
N PRO A 81 2.73 -3.78 -10.07
CA PRO A 81 4.15 -3.86 -9.73
C PRO A 81 5.06 -3.67 -10.95
N ILE A 82 4.78 -4.41 -12.03
CA ILE A 82 5.53 -4.37 -13.29
C ILE A 82 5.49 -2.95 -13.90
N ARG A 83 4.29 -2.36 -14.02
CA ARG A 83 4.12 -1.01 -14.56
C ARG A 83 4.78 0.06 -13.69
N THR A 84 4.62 -0.04 -12.37
CA THR A 84 5.20 0.91 -11.41
C THR A 84 6.72 0.87 -11.48
N PHE A 85 7.29 -0.33 -11.60
CA PHE A 85 8.72 -0.51 -11.84
C PHE A 85 9.17 0.24 -13.10
N PHE A 86 8.55 -0.01 -14.25
CA PHE A 86 8.93 0.66 -15.50
C PHE A 86 8.75 2.17 -15.48
N ALA A 87 7.71 2.68 -14.83
CA ALA A 87 7.47 4.11 -14.72
C ALA A 87 8.52 4.84 -13.88
N LYS A 88 9.15 4.13 -12.94
CA LYS A 88 10.15 4.72 -12.03
C LYS A 88 11.59 4.37 -12.39
N ARG A 89 11.80 3.35 -13.22
CA ARG A 89 13.12 2.89 -13.69
C ARG A 89 13.98 4.02 -14.27
N ASP A 90 13.41 4.99 -15.01
CA ASP A 90 14.20 6.06 -15.65
C ASP A 90 14.70 7.10 -14.64
N LYS A 91 14.24 7.03 -13.38
CA LYS A 91 14.71 7.83 -12.24
C LYS A 91 15.78 7.06 -11.45
N VAL A 92 16.74 6.51 -12.19
CA VAL A 92 17.48 5.23 -12.00
C VAL A 92 18.08 4.94 -10.62
N GLU A 93 18.34 5.88 -9.71
CA GLU A 93 19.16 5.54 -8.53
C GLU A 93 18.42 4.88 -7.36
N VAL A 94 17.09 4.95 -7.30
CA VAL A 94 16.36 4.70 -6.03
C VAL A 94 15.31 3.58 -6.10
N CYS A 95 14.99 3.01 -7.27
CA CYS A 95 13.74 2.23 -7.39
C CYS A 95 13.77 0.80 -6.87
N ALA A 96 14.92 0.12 -6.93
CA ALA A 96 15.10 -1.20 -6.32
C ALA A 96 15.28 -1.10 -4.80
N MET A 97 15.79 0.05 -4.31
CA MET A 97 16.16 0.28 -2.90
C MET A 97 15.23 1.27 -2.17
N ALA A 98 14.16 1.75 -2.80
CA ALA A 98 13.22 2.65 -2.16
C ALA A 98 12.46 1.89 -1.06
N GLU A 99 12.83 2.19 0.19
CA GLU A 99 12.12 1.74 1.38
C GLU A 99 10.61 2.01 1.25
N ASP A 100 9.80 1.08 1.78
CA ASP A 100 8.37 1.29 1.85
C ASP A 100 8.07 2.40 2.86
N ARG A 101 7.80 3.61 2.36
CA ARG A 101 7.41 4.76 3.19
C ARG A 101 5.91 4.82 3.48
N ARG A 102 5.19 3.71 3.29
CA ARG A 102 3.81 3.62 3.78
C ARG A 102 3.81 3.87 5.28
N GLU A 103 2.84 4.65 5.73
CA GLU A 103 2.67 5.09 7.13
C GLU A 103 3.73 6.08 7.65
N ASN A 104 4.90 6.18 7.01
CA ASN A 104 5.96 7.10 7.38
C ASN A 104 5.91 8.40 6.56
N HIS A 105 4.86 9.19 6.75
CA HIS A 105 4.71 10.48 6.06
C HIS A 105 5.23 11.66 6.86
N GLY A 106 5.66 11.48 8.11
CA GLY A 106 6.25 12.51 9.00
C GLY A 106 5.33 13.70 9.37
N ASN A 107 4.33 13.96 8.54
CA ASN A 107 3.44 15.12 8.56
C ASN A 107 2.09 14.79 9.19
N GLN A 108 2.00 13.72 9.99
CA GLN A 108 0.78 13.42 10.72
C GLN A 108 0.69 14.38 11.92
N PRO A 109 -0.30 15.29 11.95
CA PRO A 109 -0.46 16.19 13.08
C PRO A 109 -0.68 15.36 14.35
N LYS A 110 0.16 15.57 15.35
CA LYS A 110 0.02 14.90 16.66
C LYS A 110 -1.03 15.65 17.46
N MET A 111 -2.08 14.92 17.86
CA MET A 111 -3.07 15.46 18.80
C MET A 111 -2.44 15.61 20.18
N SER A 112 -2.77 16.67 20.92
CA SER A 112 -2.33 16.82 22.30
C SER A 112 -2.96 15.76 23.20
N GLU A 113 -2.25 15.33 24.25
CA GLU A 113 -2.75 14.29 25.15
C GLU A 113 -4.03 14.72 25.87
N ALA A 114 -4.20 16.02 26.13
CA ALA A 114 -5.44 16.60 26.67
C ALA A 114 -6.65 16.33 25.75
N VAL A 115 -6.52 16.58 24.45
CA VAL A 115 -7.60 16.31 23.48
C VAL A 115 -7.85 14.82 23.36
N ARG A 116 -6.79 14.00 23.40
CA ARG A 116 -6.93 12.54 23.39
C ARG A 116 -7.70 12.02 24.61
N ASN A 117 -7.46 12.57 25.80
CA ASN A 117 -8.15 12.18 27.02
C ASN A 117 -9.63 12.58 26.98
N ILE A 118 -9.96 13.79 26.50
CA ILE A 118 -11.35 14.21 26.28
C ILE A 118 -12.10 13.22 25.38
N ILE A 119 -11.46 12.76 24.29
CA ILE A 119 -12.06 11.78 23.37
C ILE A 119 -12.24 10.41 24.06
N LYS A 120 -11.22 9.93 24.80
CA LYS A 120 -11.32 8.68 25.57
C LYS A 120 -12.46 8.73 26.58
N ASP A 121 -12.63 9.85 27.27
CA ASP A 121 -13.68 10.04 28.27
C ASP A 121 -15.07 9.99 27.63
N HIS A 122 -15.27 10.67 26.48
CA HIS A 122 -16.52 10.57 25.74
C HIS A 122 -16.82 9.13 25.29
N ILE A 123 -15.83 8.42 24.73
CA ILE A 123 -15.98 7.00 24.34
C ILE A 123 -16.34 6.11 25.54
N ASN A 124 -15.79 6.40 26.72
CA ASN A 124 -16.06 5.63 27.94
C ASN A 124 -17.43 5.89 28.56
N ARG A 125 -18.08 7.02 28.24
CA ARG A 125 -19.47 7.30 28.65
C ARG A 125 -20.49 6.44 27.90
N ILE A 126 -20.15 5.94 26.72
CA ILE A 126 -21.04 5.13 25.91
C ILE A 126 -21.24 3.77 26.58
N PRO A 127 -22.50 3.32 26.78
CA PRO A 127 -22.78 2.04 27.40
C PRO A 127 -22.20 0.88 26.58
N LYS A 128 -21.40 0.05 27.25
CA LYS A 128 -20.73 -1.11 26.66
C LYS A 128 -21.51 -2.37 26.99
N ILE A 129 -21.67 -3.23 26.00
CA ILE A 129 -22.37 -4.50 26.12
C ILE A 129 -21.38 -5.64 26.00
N GLU A 130 -21.49 -6.57 26.93
CA GLU A 130 -20.76 -7.83 26.90
C GLU A 130 -21.44 -8.82 25.96
N ILE A 131 -20.68 -9.49 25.10
CA ILE A 131 -21.22 -10.59 24.31
C ILE A 131 -21.28 -11.84 25.17
N HIS A 132 -22.48 -12.19 25.61
CA HIS A 132 -22.80 -13.40 26.38
C HIS A 132 -22.17 -14.68 25.78
N TYR A 133 -22.13 -14.79 24.44
CA TYR A 133 -21.64 -15.98 23.73
C TYR A 133 -20.11 -16.10 23.55
N ILE A 134 -19.31 -15.05 23.79
CA ILE A 134 -17.85 -15.05 23.50
C ILE A 134 -17.01 -14.77 24.76
N ARG A 135 -17.64 -14.70 25.94
CA ARG A 135 -17.01 -14.36 27.24
C ARG A 135 -15.78 -15.20 27.59
N LYS A 136 -15.72 -16.47 27.16
CA LYS A 136 -14.56 -17.34 27.43
C LYS A 136 -13.32 -17.00 26.59
N ASN A 137 -13.48 -16.34 25.44
CA ASN A 137 -12.43 -16.19 24.45
C ASN A 137 -11.93 -14.74 24.27
N THR A 138 -12.67 -13.71 24.72
CA THR A 138 -12.26 -12.31 24.53
C THR A 138 -12.72 -11.37 25.64
N THR A 139 -11.95 -10.32 25.92
CA THR A 139 -12.30 -9.18 26.80
C THR A 139 -12.92 -7.99 26.05
N LYS A 140 -13.31 -8.19 24.79
CA LYS A 140 -13.82 -7.11 23.92
C LYS A 140 -15.27 -6.82 24.25
N HIS A 141 -15.61 -5.53 24.32
CA HIS A 141 -16.96 -5.04 24.57
C HIS A 141 -17.51 -4.36 23.31
N TYR A 142 -18.82 -4.40 23.14
CA TYR A 142 -19.49 -3.87 21.95
C TYR A 142 -20.37 -2.68 22.33
N ILE A 143 -20.49 -1.72 21.41
CA ILE A 143 -21.44 -0.62 21.51
C ILE A 143 -22.69 -1.05 20.74
N GLN A 144 -23.86 -1.02 21.37
CA GLN A 144 -25.09 -1.51 20.73
C GLN A 144 -25.63 -0.49 19.72
N GLY A 145 -25.75 -0.92 18.46
CA GLY A 145 -26.74 -0.36 17.52
C GLY A 145 -26.44 1.00 16.87
N GLY A 146 -25.20 1.45 16.78
CA GLY A 146 -24.86 2.73 16.11
C GLY A 146 -23.76 2.59 15.06
N ARG A 147 -23.79 3.45 14.03
CA ARG A 147 -22.64 3.64 13.13
C ARG A 147 -21.61 4.48 13.90
N ILE A 148 -20.32 4.27 13.62
CA ILE A 148 -19.25 5.10 14.20
C ILE A 148 -19.48 6.61 13.91
N THR A 149 -20.15 6.92 12.80
CA THR A 149 -20.57 8.28 12.46
C THR A 149 -21.46 8.91 13.51
N ASP A 150 -22.35 8.13 14.11
CA ASP A 150 -23.36 8.63 15.05
C ASP A 150 -22.68 9.03 16.36
N VAL A 151 -21.75 8.20 16.84
CA VAL A 151 -20.87 8.51 17.98
C VAL A 151 -20.07 9.80 17.76
N CYS A 152 -19.54 10.01 16.54
CA CYS A 152 -18.86 11.26 16.22
C CYS A 152 -19.81 12.46 16.22
N ASN A 153 -21.03 12.30 15.70
CA ASN A 153 -22.02 13.38 15.65
C ASN A 153 -22.52 13.76 17.04
N ASP A 154 -22.70 12.78 17.94
CA ASP A 154 -23.07 13.01 19.34
C ASP A 154 -21.98 13.82 20.07
N TYR A 155 -20.71 13.43 19.92
CA TYR A 155 -19.57 14.18 20.46
C TYR A 155 -19.53 15.63 19.96
N VAL A 156 -19.74 15.84 18.66
CA VAL A 156 -19.74 17.18 18.05
C VAL A 156 -20.93 18.00 18.56
N SER A 157 -22.10 17.39 18.72
CA SER A 157 -23.31 18.06 19.23
C SER A 157 -23.16 18.46 20.70
N GLU A 158 -22.65 17.56 21.55
CA GLU A 158 -22.32 17.86 22.95
C GLU A 158 -21.34 19.04 23.07
N ARG A 159 -20.32 19.06 22.21
CA ARG A 159 -19.28 20.10 22.24
C ARG A 159 -19.77 21.45 21.71
N ASN A 160 -20.64 21.47 20.70
CA ASN A 160 -21.20 22.70 20.15
C ASN A 160 -22.21 23.37 21.10
N ASN A 161 -22.85 22.60 21.99
CA ASN A 161 -23.75 23.11 23.01
C ASN A 161 -23.02 23.73 24.22
N VAL A 162 -21.72 23.48 24.37
CA VAL A 162 -20.86 24.17 25.33
C VAL A 162 -20.25 25.36 24.60
N THR A 163 -20.94 26.50 24.64
CA THR A 163 -20.40 27.78 24.17
C THR A 163 -19.03 28.02 24.79
N PHE A 164 -18.09 28.48 23.96
CA PHE A 164 -16.77 29.00 24.36
C PHE A 164 -16.96 30.00 25.51
N THR A 165 -16.81 29.56 26.75
CA THR A 165 -16.60 30.47 27.86
C THR A 165 -15.16 30.95 27.73
N ASN A 166 -15.04 32.21 27.31
CA ASN A 166 -13.80 32.92 27.10
C ASN A 166 -12.82 32.69 28.26
N PHE A 167 -11.67 32.09 27.97
CA PHE A 167 -10.48 32.26 28.80
C PHE A 167 -9.92 33.67 28.54
N ASN A 168 -10.55 34.70 29.11
CA ASN A 168 -9.87 35.96 29.39
C ASN A 168 -9.27 35.86 30.80
N SER A 169 -7.96 35.71 30.89
CA SER A 169 -7.22 35.91 32.15
C SER A 169 -7.22 37.40 32.51
N PRO A 170 -7.45 37.79 33.77
CA PRO A 170 -7.02 39.10 34.24
C PRO A 170 -5.51 39.07 34.49
N GLY A 171 -4.84 40.15 34.06
CA GLY A 171 -3.43 40.42 34.36
C GLY A 171 -3.21 40.94 35.77
#